data_AF-A0A318HZH8-F1
#
_entry.id   AF-A0A318HZH8-F1
#
_cell.length_a   1.000
_cell.length_b   1.000
_cell.length_c   1.000
_cell.angle_alpha   90.00
_cell.angle_beta   90.00
_cell.angle_gamma   90.00
#
_symmetry.space_group_name_H-M   'P 1'
#
loop_
_entity.id
_entity.type
_entity.pdbx_description
1 polymer ?
#
loop_
_entity_poly.entity_id
_entity_poly.type
_entity_poly.pdbx_seq_one_letter_code
_entity_poly.pdbx_strand_id
1 'polypeptide(L)'
;MKKFCLKLHKWLALPLGAFMAILCFTGFLLLVIKDISPLLGLDTQEMPFYTWVKQLHRWLFMVPENPRGGLSVGRVIMAISSMCMVLVLLTGVVIWWPKSKKMLKSRLKVSTDKGFRRFVYDSHVSLGIYAFVFLFLMALTGPVFSFGWYRQAMSKLFGQKMPPKEMKATDQKGEAQHSTKTNAFDKANNSQAKADEPAHSGAPKDMKAGLDGKKKGGPKLFKQLHTGTWGGWFTRVLYALAALIGGFLPLSGYYLWWQKRQAKKLRKTKG
;
A
#
# COMPACT_ATOMS: atom_id res chain seq x y z
N MET A 1 13.32 -5.00 28.10
CA MET A 1 12.44 -4.59 26.97
C MET A 1 12.92 -3.33 26.23
N LYS A 2 12.60 -2.07 26.62
CA LYS A 2 12.81 -0.87 25.75
C LYS A 2 14.20 -0.70 25.09
N LYS A 3 15.30 -1.02 25.78
CA LYS A 3 16.67 -1.00 25.20
C LYS A 3 16.82 -1.96 24.01
N PHE A 4 16.19 -3.13 24.05
CA PHE A 4 16.17 -4.13 22.98
C PHE A 4 15.31 -3.66 21.81
N CYS A 5 14.07 -3.22 22.07
CA CYS A 5 13.19 -2.68 21.02
C CYS A 5 13.86 -1.53 20.25
N LEU A 6 14.61 -0.67 20.95
CA LEU A 6 15.36 0.44 20.35
C LEU A 6 16.64 0.03 19.60
N LYS A 7 17.18 -1.18 19.84
CA LYS A 7 18.18 -1.80 18.95
C LYS A 7 17.47 -2.35 17.70
N LEU A 8 16.45 -3.19 17.89
CA LEU A 8 15.70 -3.87 16.83
C LEU A 8 15.09 -2.88 15.83
N HIS A 9 14.39 -1.84 16.32
CA HIS A 9 13.78 -0.80 15.50
C HIS A 9 14.80 -0.13 14.57
N LYS A 10 16.00 0.19 15.07
CA LYS A 10 17.07 0.79 14.23
C LYS A 10 17.67 -0.22 13.26
N TRP A 11 17.87 -1.46 13.70
CA TRP A 11 18.48 -2.51 12.90
C TRP A 11 17.59 -2.89 11.71
N LEU A 12 16.26 -2.85 11.87
CA LEU A 12 15.31 -2.99 10.78
C LEU A 12 15.12 -1.70 9.96
N ALA A 13 14.94 -0.54 10.61
CA ALA A 13 14.57 0.70 9.92
C ALA A 13 15.74 1.39 9.18
N LEU A 14 17.00 1.11 9.50
CA LEU A 14 18.14 1.68 8.76
C LEU A 14 18.33 1.08 7.37
N PRO A 15 18.44 -0.25 7.19
CA PRO A 15 18.59 -0.85 5.85
C PRO A 15 17.31 -0.74 5.02
N LEU A 16 16.14 -0.96 5.63
CA LEU A 16 14.86 -0.89 4.91
C LEU A 16 14.32 0.54 4.74
N GLY A 17 14.87 1.53 5.45
CA GLY A 17 14.27 2.86 5.55
C GLY A 17 14.13 3.59 4.21
N ALA A 18 15.17 3.61 3.38
CA ALA A 18 15.12 4.23 2.07
C ALA A 18 14.10 3.54 1.14
N PHE A 19 14.08 2.21 1.15
CA PHE A 19 13.13 1.41 0.40
C PHE A 19 11.68 1.67 0.85
N MET A 20 11.41 1.65 2.16
CA MET A 20 10.08 1.95 2.70
C MET A 20 9.63 3.39 2.42
N ALA A 21 10.56 4.36 2.39
CA ALA A 21 10.22 5.73 2.01
C ALA A 21 9.72 5.81 0.55
N ILE A 22 10.42 5.17 -0.39
CA ILE A 22 10.00 5.07 -1.81
C ILE A 22 8.61 4.43 -1.91
N LEU A 23 8.35 3.34 -1.17
CA LEU A 23 7.03 2.70 -1.16
C LEU A 23 5.94 3.62 -0.59
N CYS A 24 6.22 4.39 0.46
CA CYS A 24 5.24 5.32 1.03
C CYS A 24 4.95 6.49 0.08
N PHE A 25 5.96 7.09 -0.56
CA PHE A 25 5.76 8.16 -1.54
C PHE A 25 5.04 7.69 -2.80
N THR A 26 5.36 6.50 -3.33
CA THR A 26 4.63 5.92 -4.46
C THR A 26 3.19 5.55 -4.08
N GLY A 27 2.95 5.07 -2.86
CA GLY A 27 1.61 4.80 -2.35
C GLY A 27 0.77 6.07 -2.21
N PHE A 28 1.34 7.14 -1.65
CA PHE A 28 0.75 8.48 -1.62
C PHE A 28 0.38 8.97 -3.01
N LEU A 29 1.31 8.87 -3.96
CA LEU A 29 1.12 9.30 -5.35
C LEU A 29 -0.01 8.52 -6.06
N LEU A 30 -0.13 7.20 -5.80
CA LEU A 30 -1.24 6.39 -6.32
C LEU A 30 -2.60 6.77 -5.72
N LEU A 31 -2.65 7.21 -4.46
CA LEU A 31 -3.88 7.75 -3.86
C LEU A 31 -4.21 9.10 -4.50
N VAL A 32 -3.25 10.03 -4.55
CA VAL A 32 -3.46 11.38 -5.08
C VAL A 32 -3.86 11.37 -6.56
N ILE A 33 -3.17 10.64 -7.44
CA ILE A 33 -3.53 10.54 -8.86
C ILE A 33 -4.94 9.97 -9.01
N LYS A 34 -5.27 8.90 -8.30
CA LYS A 34 -6.60 8.27 -8.38
C LYS A 34 -7.73 9.19 -7.87
N ASP A 35 -7.43 10.12 -6.98
CA ASP A 35 -8.39 11.06 -6.41
C ASP A 35 -8.52 12.33 -7.27
N ILE A 36 -7.44 12.77 -7.92
CA ILE A 36 -7.39 13.99 -8.76
C ILE A 36 -7.78 13.72 -10.22
N SER A 37 -7.36 12.60 -10.84
CA SER A 37 -7.62 12.33 -12.27
C SER A 37 -9.10 12.47 -12.68
N PRO A 38 -10.09 12.01 -11.90
CA PRO A 38 -11.51 12.23 -12.20
C PRO A 38 -11.93 13.71 -12.20
N LEU A 39 -11.29 14.57 -11.41
CA LEU A 39 -11.55 16.01 -11.38
C LEU A 39 -10.98 16.74 -12.61
N LEU A 40 -9.98 16.13 -13.27
CA LEU A 40 -9.35 16.65 -14.48
C LEU A 40 -9.89 16.02 -15.77
N GLY A 41 -10.89 15.14 -15.67
CA GLY A 41 -11.42 14.38 -16.82
C GLY A 41 -10.43 13.38 -17.43
N LEU A 42 -9.32 13.05 -16.74
CA LEU A 42 -8.27 12.17 -17.23
C LEU A 42 -8.54 10.71 -16.83
N ASP A 43 -8.43 9.77 -17.75
CA ASP A 43 -8.36 8.35 -17.37
C ASP A 43 -6.97 8.02 -16.80
N THR A 44 -6.97 7.52 -15.56
CA THR A 44 -5.78 6.99 -14.90
C THR A 44 -5.05 5.90 -15.67
N GLN A 45 -5.73 5.06 -16.46
CA GLN A 45 -5.08 3.92 -17.13
C GLN A 45 -4.21 4.35 -18.32
N GLU A 46 -4.66 5.37 -19.07
CA GLU A 46 -3.95 5.93 -20.21
C GLU A 46 -2.68 6.70 -19.81
N MET A 47 -2.59 7.13 -18.54
CA MET A 47 -1.40 7.82 -18.02
C MET A 47 -0.24 6.82 -17.81
N PRO A 48 0.83 6.85 -18.65
CA PRO A 48 1.92 5.87 -18.53
C PRO A 48 2.63 5.98 -17.18
N PHE A 49 2.73 7.20 -16.64
CA PHE A 49 3.26 7.49 -15.32
C PHE A 49 2.50 6.76 -14.19
N TYR A 50 1.17 6.75 -14.21
CA TYR A 50 0.37 6.03 -13.20
C TYR A 50 0.64 4.52 -13.25
N THR A 51 0.77 3.97 -14.45
CA THR A 51 1.11 2.55 -14.64
C THR A 51 2.55 2.24 -14.18
N TRP A 52 3.53 3.12 -14.42
CA TRP A 52 4.89 3.00 -13.86
C TRP A 52 4.90 3.00 -12.32
N VAL A 53 4.26 3.99 -11.69
CA VAL A 53 4.20 4.09 -10.21
C VAL A 53 3.48 2.87 -9.62
N LYS A 54 2.41 2.39 -10.27
CA LYS A 54 1.65 1.18 -9.91
C LYS A 54 2.52 -0.08 -10.02
N GLN A 55 3.38 -0.18 -11.03
CA GLN A 55 4.32 -1.29 -11.20
C GLN A 55 5.42 -1.29 -10.13
N LEU A 56 6.01 -0.13 -9.83
CA LEU A 56 6.98 0.04 -8.74
C LEU A 56 6.35 -0.37 -7.40
N HIS A 57 5.23 0.24 -7.03
CA HIS A 57 4.63 0.06 -5.71
C HIS A 57 4.10 -1.37 -5.46
N ARG A 58 3.67 -2.09 -6.51
CA ARG A 58 3.05 -3.42 -6.36
C ARG A 58 4.00 -4.58 -6.64
N TRP A 59 5.00 -4.38 -7.50
CA TRP A 59 5.88 -5.44 -7.99
C TRP A 59 7.36 -5.06 -8.05
N LEU A 60 7.75 -3.84 -7.67
CA LEU A 60 9.11 -3.31 -7.84
C LEU A 60 9.60 -3.44 -9.28
N PHE A 61 8.71 -3.12 -10.24
CA PHE A 61 8.87 -3.36 -11.70
C PHE A 61 9.04 -4.83 -12.13
N MET A 62 9.20 -5.80 -11.22
CA MET A 62 9.24 -7.24 -11.50
C MET A 62 7.83 -7.81 -11.69
N VAL A 63 7.14 -7.34 -12.72
CA VAL A 63 5.80 -7.78 -13.11
C VAL A 63 5.84 -9.27 -13.48
N PRO A 64 5.10 -10.16 -12.78
CA PRO A 64 5.05 -11.57 -13.15
C PRO A 64 4.23 -11.79 -14.42
N GLU A 65 4.68 -12.74 -15.24
CA GLU A 65 3.95 -13.32 -16.37
C GLU A 65 2.52 -13.77 -15.99
N ASN A 66 2.32 -14.17 -14.73
CA ASN A 66 1.03 -14.51 -14.14
C ASN A 66 0.59 -13.52 -13.05
N PRO A 67 -0.02 -12.35 -13.39
CA PRO A 67 -0.46 -11.31 -12.45
C PRO A 67 -1.46 -11.77 -11.38
N ARG A 68 -2.14 -12.90 -11.61
CA ARG A 68 -3.18 -13.46 -10.75
C ARG A 68 -2.70 -14.64 -9.88
N GLY A 69 -1.71 -15.42 -10.33
CA GLY A 69 -1.39 -16.73 -9.74
C GLY A 69 0.06 -16.98 -9.29
N GLY A 70 1.08 -16.32 -9.86
CA GLY A 70 2.48 -16.66 -9.58
C GLY A 70 3.10 -15.97 -8.35
N LEU A 71 3.99 -16.66 -7.62
CA LEU A 71 4.98 -15.98 -6.78
C LEU A 71 5.99 -15.28 -7.70
N SER A 72 6.10 -13.95 -7.59
CA SER A 72 7.19 -13.19 -8.22
C SER A 72 8.15 -12.71 -7.13
N VAL A 73 9.43 -12.59 -7.47
CA VAL A 73 10.46 -12.03 -6.57
C VAL A 73 10.01 -10.66 -6.04
N GLY A 74 9.48 -9.80 -6.91
CA GLY A 74 8.87 -8.52 -6.54
C GLY A 74 7.72 -8.67 -5.53
N ARG A 75 6.77 -9.59 -5.73
CA ARG A 75 5.67 -9.83 -4.77
C ARG A 75 6.16 -10.28 -3.40
N VAL A 76 7.22 -11.10 -3.37
CA VAL A 76 7.84 -11.61 -2.14
C VAL A 76 8.57 -10.48 -1.41
N ILE A 77 9.42 -9.71 -2.08
CA ILE A 77 10.13 -8.54 -1.52
C ILE A 77 9.12 -7.52 -0.96
N MET A 78 8.07 -7.20 -1.71
CA MET A 78 7.02 -6.27 -1.30
C MET A 78 6.26 -6.75 -0.06
N ALA A 79 6.02 -8.05 0.08
CA ALA A 79 5.31 -8.59 1.23
C ALA A 79 6.20 -8.71 2.48
N ILE A 80 7.44 -9.17 2.32
CA ILE A 80 8.41 -9.27 3.43
C ILE A 80 8.73 -7.88 3.97
N SER A 81 9.01 -6.90 3.11
CA SER A 81 9.27 -5.52 3.52
C SER A 81 8.07 -4.89 4.25
N SER A 82 6.84 -5.15 3.79
CA SER A 82 5.62 -4.74 4.49
C SER A 82 5.45 -5.41 5.86
N MET A 83 5.78 -6.70 6.01
CA MET A 83 5.83 -7.38 7.31
C MET A 83 6.91 -6.79 8.23
N CYS A 84 8.09 -6.48 7.71
CA CYS A 84 9.13 -5.76 8.46
C CYS A 84 8.68 -4.35 8.90
N MET A 85 7.92 -3.64 8.06
CA MET A 85 7.33 -2.34 8.41
C MET A 85 6.35 -2.46 9.58
N VAL A 86 5.51 -3.49 9.63
CA VAL A 86 4.64 -3.77 10.79
C VAL A 86 5.48 -3.93 12.07
N LEU A 87 6.60 -4.67 12.02
CA LEU A 87 7.50 -4.81 13.18
C LEU A 87 8.20 -3.48 13.57
N VAL A 88 8.58 -2.65 12.61
CA VAL A 88 9.16 -1.32 12.84
C VAL A 88 8.13 -0.39 13.52
N LEU A 89 6.88 -0.41 13.07
CA LEU A 89 5.79 0.37 13.67
C LEU A 89 5.47 -0.09 15.10
N LEU A 90 5.30 -1.39 15.32
CA LEU A 90 5.05 -1.96 16.66
C LEU A 90 6.19 -1.64 17.64
N THR A 91 7.44 -1.83 17.22
CA THR A 91 8.60 -1.45 18.05
C THR A 91 8.68 0.06 18.30
N GLY A 92 8.27 0.88 17.33
CA GLY A 92 8.12 2.33 17.46
C GLY A 92 7.18 2.72 18.60
N VAL A 93 5.97 2.16 18.64
CA VAL A 93 4.98 2.42 19.71
C VAL A 93 5.51 1.99 21.09
N VAL A 94 6.17 0.83 21.18
CA VAL A 94 6.78 0.33 22.44
C VAL A 94 7.89 1.27 22.96
N ILE A 95 8.65 1.91 22.06
CA ILE A 95 9.65 2.94 22.42
C ILE A 95 8.98 4.27 22.79
N TRP A 96 7.91 4.63 22.07
CA TRP A 96 7.15 5.86 22.28
C TRP A 96 6.43 5.89 23.64
N TRP A 97 5.94 4.76 24.14
CA TRP A 97 5.16 4.67 25.37
C TRP A 97 5.84 5.42 26.54
N PRO A 98 5.24 6.48 27.10
CA PRO A 98 5.87 7.26 28.16
C PRO A 98 5.79 6.56 29.52
N LYS A 99 6.62 6.99 30.47
CA LYS A 99 6.57 6.59 31.89
C LYS A 99 5.75 7.56 32.76
N SER A 100 5.26 8.67 32.22
CA SER A 100 4.56 9.73 32.99
C SER A 100 3.72 10.62 32.07
N LYS A 101 2.58 11.12 32.60
CA LYS A 101 1.66 12.03 31.90
C LYS A 101 2.32 13.36 31.49
N LYS A 102 3.28 13.89 32.27
CA LYS A 102 4.05 15.10 31.90
C LYS A 102 4.91 14.85 30.65
N MET A 103 5.55 13.68 30.57
CA MET A 103 6.33 13.29 29.39
C MET A 103 5.47 12.95 28.18
N LEU A 104 4.22 12.49 28.36
CA LEU A 104 3.27 12.33 27.25
C LEU A 104 2.96 13.67 26.56
N LYS A 105 2.58 14.71 27.33
CA LYS A 105 2.33 16.05 26.78
C LYS A 105 3.56 16.60 26.03
N SER A 106 4.77 16.40 26.57
CA SER A 106 6.03 16.78 25.92
C SER A 106 6.42 15.96 24.68
N ARG A 107 5.82 14.79 24.43
CA ARG A 107 6.07 13.95 23.24
C ARG A 107 5.05 14.17 22.12
N LEU A 108 3.88 14.72 22.45
CA LEU A 108 2.85 15.10 21.50
C LEU A 108 3.05 16.54 20.99
N LYS A 109 3.49 17.47 21.86
CA LYS A 109 3.82 18.85 21.46
C LYS A 109 5.11 18.89 20.65
N VAL A 110 5.03 19.32 19.40
CA VAL A 110 6.20 19.67 18.58
C VAL A 110 6.77 21.01 19.08
N SER A 111 8.08 21.08 19.29
CA SER A 111 8.80 22.30 19.68
C SER A 111 9.72 22.73 18.54
N THR A 112 9.47 23.90 17.96
CA THR A 112 10.27 24.54 16.90
C THR A 112 11.45 25.35 17.45
N ASP A 113 11.32 25.80 18.70
CA ASP A 113 12.17 26.78 19.39
C ASP A 113 13.58 26.28 19.80
N LYS A 114 13.85 24.97 19.68
CA LYS A 114 15.08 24.34 20.25
C LYS A 114 16.04 23.78 19.20
N GLY A 115 16.03 24.39 18.02
CA GLY A 115 16.92 24.09 16.89
C GLY A 115 16.49 22.87 16.06
N PHE A 116 16.90 22.87 14.78
CA PHE A 116 16.41 21.94 13.76
C PHE A 116 16.53 20.45 14.14
N ARG A 117 17.62 20.05 14.80
CA ARG A 117 17.80 18.68 15.33
C ARG A 117 16.66 18.25 16.25
N ARG A 118 16.28 19.14 17.18
CA ARG A 118 15.26 18.85 18.18
C ARG A 118 13.88 18.83 17.53
N PHE A 119 13.63 19.78 16.63
CA PHE A 119 12.43 19.81 15.80
C PHE A 119 12.24 18.51 14.99
N VAL A 120 13.27 18.01 14.30
CA VAL A 120 13.18 16.73 13.56
C VAL A 120 12.94 15.53 14.49
N TYR A 121 13.56 15.52 15.68
CA TYR A 121 13.31 14.48 16.68
C TYR A 121 11.87 14.49 17.21
N ASP A 122 11.38 15.66 17.64
CA ASP A 122 10.02 15.80 18.18
C ASP A 122 8.96 15.56 17.10
N SER A 123 9.21 16.01 15.87
CA SER A 123 8.35 15.73 14.71
C SER A 123 8.30 14.25 14.36
N HIS A 124 9.44 13.54 14.29
CA HIS A 124 9.46 12.10 14.03
C HIS A 124 8.69 11.30 15.11
N VAL A 125 8.83 11.69 16.38
CA VAL A 125 8.15 11.06 17.51
C VAL A 125 6.64 11.36 17.53
N SER A 126 6.24 12.58 17.20
CA SER A 126 4.85 13.04 17.23
C SER A 126 4.07 12.60 15.97
N LEU A 127 4.57 12.89 14.78
CA LEU A 127 3.98 12.41 13.52
C LEU A 127 3.95 10.88 13.44
N GLY A 128 4.97 10.21 14.00
CA GLY A 128 5.03 8.76 14.06
C GLY A 128 3.88 8.11 14.85
N ILE A 129 3.43 8.73 15.95
CA ILE A 129 2.28 8.20 16.71
C ILE A 129 0.94 8.59 16.09
N TYR A 130 0.82 9.79 15.50
CA TYR A 130 -0.42 10.18 14.81
C TYR A 130 -0.69 9.35 13.55
N ALA A 131 0.34 9.09 12.73
CA ALA A 131 0.21 8.28 11.52
C ALA A 131 0.20 6.77 11.80
N PHE A 132 0.56 6.31 13.02
CA PHE A 132 0.71 4.89 13.36
C PHE A 132 -0.52 4.05 12.97
N VAL A 133 -1.73 4.47 13.32
CA VAL A 133 -2.94 3.67 13.08
C VAL A 133 -3.18 3.41 11.59
N PHE A 134 -3.03 4.45 10.77
CA PHE A 134 -3.22 4.35 9.31
C PHE A 134 -2.09 3.56 8.65
N LEU A 135 -0.84 3.85 9.00
CA LEU A 135 0.34 3.14 8.47
C LEU A 135 0.35 1.66 8.88
N PHE A 136 -0.10 1.33 10.09
CA PHE A 136 -0.24 -0.04 10.57
C PHE A 136 -1.30 -0.80 9.77
N LEU A 137 -2.49 -0.20 9.56
CA LEU A 137 -3.54 -0.81 8.73
C LEU A 137 -3.09 -1.03 7.29
N MET A 138 -2.38 -0.06 6.68
CA MET A 138 -1.80 -0.22 5.34
C MET A 138 -0.76 -1.35 5.29
N ALA A 139 0.22 -1.35 6.21
CA ALA A 139 1.29 -2.34 6.24
C ALA A 139 0.80 -3.75 6.61
N LEU A 140 -0.25 -3.88 7.42
CA LEU A 140 -0.86 -5.17 7.75
C LEU A 140 -1.70 -5.72 6.58
N THR A 141 -2.30 -4.86 5.77
CA THR A 141 -3.13 -5.30 4.62
C THR A 141 -2.32 -5.54 3.34
N GLY A 142 -1.11 -4.98 3.20
CA GLY A 142 -0.25 -5.16 2.03
C GLY A 142 0.05 -6.63 1.66
N PRO A 143 0.53 -7.48 2.59
CA PRO A 143 0.89 -8.87 2.28
C PRO A 143 -0.28 -9.74 1.79
N VAL A 144 -1.53 -9.34 2.04
CA VAL A 144 -2.76 -10.01 1.54
C VAL A 144 -2.79 -10.08 0.01
N PHE A 145 -2.16 -9.14 -0.69
CA PHE A 145 -2.10 -9.12 -2.15
C PHE A 145 -1.00 -10.01 -2.74
N SER A 146 -0.05 -10.48 -1.93
CA SER A 146 1.06 -11.35 -2.35
C SER A 146 0.88 -12.80 -1.90
N PHE A 147 0.54 -13.03 -0.64
CA PHE A 147 0.53 -14.38 -0.05
C PHE A 147 -0.88 -14.92 0.16
N GLY A 148 -1.22 -16.00 -0.56
CA GLY A 148 -2.51 -16.68 -0.41
C GLY A 148 -2.76 -17.21 1.01
N TRP A 149 -1.73 -17.73 1.69
CA TRP A 149 -1.82 -18.20 3.08
C TRP A 149 -2.10 -17.03 4.05
N TYR A 150 -1.44 -15.89 3.86
CA TYR A 150 -1.63 -14.70 4.70
C TYR A 150 -3.03 -14.13 4.53
N ARG A 151 -3.52 -14.07 3.28
CA ARG A 151 -4.90 -13.71 2.97
C ARG A 151 -5.92 -14.66 3.61
N GLN A 152 -5.62 -15.96 3.66
CA GLN A 152 -6.48 -16.95 4.32
C GLN A 152 -6.52 -16.74 5.84
N ALA A 153 -5.36 -16.53 6.48
CA ALA A 153 -5.27 -16.22 7.90
C ALA A 153 -6.01 -14.92 8.26
N MET A 154 -5.78 -13.85 7.50
CA MET A 154 -6.46 -12.57 7.71
C MET A 154 -7.97 -12.67 7.48
N SER A 155 -8.43 -13.36 6.44
CA SER A 155 -9.89 -13.52 6.23
C SER A 155 -10.56 -14.36 7.31
N LYS A 156 -9.86 -15.34 7.90
CA LYS A 156 -10.35 -16.04 9.12
C LYS A 156 -10.47 -15.07 10.29
N LEU A 157 -9.45 -14.25 10.55
CA LEU A 157 -9.43 -13.25 11.62
C LEU A 157 -10.55 -12.20 11.48
N PHE A 158 -10.88 -11.81 10.25
CA PHE A 158 -11.97 -10.87 9.92
C PHE A 158 -13.32 -11.55 9.64
N GLY A 159 -13.48 -12.85 9.94
CA GLY A 159 -14.75 -13.58 9.82
C GLY A 159 -15.31 -13.71 8.40
N GLN A 160 -14.49 -13.54 7.36
CA GLN A 160 -14.94 -13.59 5.96
C GLN A 160 -14.89 -15.02 5.40
N LYS A 161 -16.05 -15.54 5.00
CA LYS A 161 -16.14 -16.71 4.10
C LYS A 161 -15.45 -16.35 2.77
N MET A 162 -14.37 -17.05 2.44
CA MET A 162 -13.72 -16.95 1.12
C MET A 162 -14.24 -18.08 0.21
N PRO A 163 -14.28 -17.88 -1.12
CA PRO A 163 -14.30 -19.00 -2.05
C PRO A 163 -13.05 -19.87 -1.86
N PRO A 164 -13.12 -21.20 -2.09
CA PRO A 164 -11.98 -22.09 -1.94
C PRO A 164 -10.76 -21.68 -2.78
N LYS A 165 -9.59 -22.12 -2.31
CA LYS A 165 -8.31 -22.00 -3.00
C LYS A 165 -8.36 -22.86 -4.27
N GLU A 166 -8.31 -22.24 -5.46
CA GLU A 166 -7.96 -22.98 -6.67
C GLU A 166 -6.51 -23.47 -6.57
N MET A 167 -6.35 -24.67 -6.01
CA MET A 167 -5.32 -25.60 -6.40
C MET A 167 -5.94 -26.53 -7.42
N LYS A 168 -5.66 -26.30 -8.70
CA LYS A 168 -5.57 -27.42 -9.64
C LYS A 168 -4.09 -27.64 -9.90
N ALA A 169 -3.61 -28.79 -9.47
CA ALA A 169 -2.36 -29.33 -9.96
C ALA A 169 -2.54 -29.73 -11.44
N THR A 170 -1.41 -29.74 -12.13
CA THR A 170 -1.07 -30.59 -13.28
C THR A 170 -2.22 -31.29 -14.00
N ASP A 171 -2.48 -30.87 -15.24
CA ASP A 171 -2.63 -31.78 -16.36
C ASP A 171 -1.83 -31.23 -17.54
N GLN A 172 -0.53 -31.52 -17.56
CA GLN A 172 0.19 -31.66 -18.82
C GLN A 172 0.05 -33.12 -19.24
N LYS A 173 -0.88 -33.38 -20.16
CA LYS A 173 -0.78 -34.53 -21.05
C LYS A 173 -0.93 -33.97 -22.47
N GLY A 174 0.14 -34.05 -23.25
CA GLY A 174 0.19 -33.42 -24.54
C GLY A 174 -0.51 -34.24 -25.61
N GLU A 175 -0.88 -33.57 -26.69
CA GLU A 175 -0.76 -34.13 -28.02
C GLU A 175 -0.28 -33.01 -28.95
N ALA A 176 0.88 -33.21 -29.54
CA ALA A 176 1.37 -32.38 -30.62
C ALA A 176 1.00 -33.07 -31.93
N GLN A 177 0.44 -32.33 -32.89
CA GLN A 177 1.01 -32.23 -34.24
C GLN A 177 0.21 -31.30 -35.15
N HIS A 178 0.87 -30.21 -35.55
CA HIS A 178 1.03 -29.76 -36.94
C HIS A 178 0.00 -30.21 -38.00
N SER A 179 -0.71 -29.24 -38.59
CA SER A 179 -1.03 -29.27 -40.02
C SER A 179 -1.02 -27.85 -40.60
N THR A 180 -0.55 -27.73 -41.84
CA THR A 180 -0.29 -26.48 -42.58
C THR A 180 -1.18 -26.47 -43.83
N LYS A 181 -1.81 -25.32 -44.16
CA LYS A 181 -2.46 -24.91 -45.45
C LYS A 181 -3.10 -26.01 -46.33
N THR A 182 -4.34 -25.90 -46.81
CA THR A 182 -4.76 -24.97 -47.90
C THR A 182 -6.26 -25.11 -48.20
N ASN A 183 -6.85 -24.04 -48.77
CA ASN A 183 -7.95 -23.99 -49.77
C ASN A 183 -9.22 -24.85 -49.58
N ALA A 184 -10.38 -24.17 -49.49
CA ALA A 184 -11.38 -24.15 -50.58
C ALA A 184 -12.54 -23.19 -50.27
N PHE A 185 -13.19 -22.74 -51.35
CA PHE A 185 -14.39 -21.91 -51.41
C PHE A 185 -15.52 -22.36 -50.47
N ASP A 186 -16.22 -21.39 -49.85
CA ASP A 186 -17.65 -21.30 -50.12
C ASP A 186 -18.19 -19.86 -50.07
N LYS A 187 -19.35 -19.65 -50.69
CA LYS A 187 -19.78 -18.38 -51.30
C LYS A 187 -21.06 -17.84 -50.67
N ALA A 188 -21.19 -16.50 -50.63
CA ALA A 188 -22.46 -15.76 -50.50
C ALA A 188 -23.26 -15.97 -49.18
N ASN A 189 -24.24 -15.14 -48.81
CA ASN A 189 -24.57 -13.73 -49.12
C ASN A 189 -25.67 -13.32 -48.14
N ASN A 190 -25.50 -12.25 -47.35
CA ASN A 190 -26.60 -11.31 -47.13
C ASN A 190 -26.07 -9.92 -46.77
N SER A 191 -26.75 -8.88 -47.24
CA SER A 191 -26.34 -7.48 -47.16
C SER A 191 -27.45 -6.61 -46.57
N GLN A 192 -27.07 -5.52 -45.89
CA GLN A 192 -27.93 -4.36 -45.53
C GLN A 192 -29.05 -4.65 -44.50
N ALA A 193 -29.54 -3.71 -43.68
CA ALA A 193 -29.33 -2.26 -43.53
C ALA A 193 -29.29 -1.90 -42.00
N LYS A 194 -28.67 -0.81 -41.51
CA LYS A 194 -29.22 0.58 -41.36
C LYS A 194 -30.60 0.58 -40.64
N ALA A 195 -30.97 1.35 -39.60
CA ALA A 195 -30.55 2.62 -38.97
C ALA A 195 -31.18 2.71 -37.53
N ASP A 196 -30.96 3.66 -36.60
CA ASP A 196 -29.90 4.65 -36.25
C ASP A 196 -30.17 5.13 -34.77
N GLU A 197 -29.57 6.23 -34.28
CA GLU A 197 -29.70 6.84 -32.92
C GLU A 197 -30.92 7.83 -32.76
N PRO A 198 -31.21 8.58 -31.64
CA PRO A 198 -30.45 8.83 -30.38
C PRO A 198 -31.23 8.84 -29.01
N ALA A 199 -30.44 9.07 -27.96
CA ALA A 199 -30.70 9.54 -26.58
C ALA A 199 -32.08 10.04 -26.09
N HIS A 200 -32.37 9.76 -24.79
CA HIS A 200 -32.95 10.78 -23.89
C HIS A 200 -32.54 10.65 -22.42
N SER A 201 -32.43 11.82 -21.78
CA SER A 201 -32.12 12.11 -20.37
C SER A 201 -33.09 11.53 -19.32
N GLY A 202 -32.60 11.17 -18.13
CA GLY A 202 -33.49 10.86 -16.99
C GLY A 202 -32.80 10.56 -15.65
N ALA A 203 -32.58 11.60 -14.85
CA ALA A 203 -32.42 11.54 -13.39
C ALA A 203 -33.26 12.66 -12.77
N PRO A 204 -33.62 12.64 -11.47
CA PRO A 204 -33.36 11.62 -10.45
C PRO A 204 -34.65 10.98 -9.89
N LYS A 205 -34.53 9.87 -9.14
CA LYS A 205 -35.49 9.52 -8.07
C LYS A 205 -34.77 8.92 -6.87
N ASP A 206 -35.08 9.48 -5.72
CA ASP A 206 -34.50 9.13 -4.43
C ASP A 206 -35.24 7.94 -3.79
N MET A 207 -34.75 7.53 -2.62
CA MET A 207 -35.53 6.80 -1.62
C MET A 207 -35.87 5.33 -1.91
N LYS A 208 -34.96 4.43 -1.52
CA LYS A 208 -35.36 3.42 -0.53
C LYS A 208 -34.20 2.99 0.36
N ALA A 209 -34.40 3.14 1.67
CA ALA A 209 -33.57 2.48 2.68
C ALA A 209 -33.78 0.96 2.56
N GLY A 210 -32.72 0.24 2.21
CA GLY A 210 -32.69 -1.21 2.13
C GLY A 210 -31.59 -1.76 3.04
N LEU A 211 -31.98 -2.40 4.13
CA LEU A 211 -31.06 -3.16 4.99
C LEU A 211 -30.72 -4.51 4.34
N ASP A 212 -29.96 -4.52 3.24
CA ASP A 212 -29.45 -5.76 2.63
C ASP A 212 -27.97 -6.00 2.97
N GLY A 213 -27.72 -7.01 3.81
CA GLY A 213 -26.40 -7.38 4.30
C GLY A 213 -25.47 -8.00 3.25
N LYS A 214 -25.08 -7.24 2.22
CA LYS A 214 -24.07 -7.65 1.23
C LYS A 214 -22.70 -7.81 1.89
N LYS A 215 -22.41 -9.03 2.36
CA LYS A 215 -21.07 -9.47 2.80
C LYS A 215 -20.09 -9.46 1.61
N LYS A 216 -19.53 -8.28 1.31
CA LYS A 216 -18.60 -8.06 0.20
C LYS A 216 -17.36 -8.93 0.36
N GLY A 217 -17.10 -9.78 -0.63
CA GLY A 217 -16.09 -10.85 -0.55
C GLY A 217 -14.66 -10.37 -0.29
N GLY A 218 -13.90 -11.20 0.41
CA GLY A 218 -12.53 -11.00 0.91
C GLY A 218 -11.65 -9.97 0.17
N PRO A 219 -11.31 -10.18 -1.11
CA PRO A 219 -10.34 -9.32 -1.80
C PRO A 219 -10.77 -7.85 -1.94
N LYS A 220 -12.08 -7.56 -1.91
CA LYS A 220 -12.57 -6.16 -1.95
C LYS A 220 -12.35 -5.47 -0.60
N LEU A 221 -12.59 -6.14 0.53
CA LEU A 221 -12.42 -5.55 1.87
C LEU A 221 -10.96 -5.14 2.14
N PHE A 222 -9.99 -6.04 1.95
CA PHE A 222 -8.58 -5.69 2.19
C PHE A 222 -8.08 -4.60 1.25
N LYS A 223 -8.54 -4.57 0.00
CA LYS A 223 -8.25 -3.46 -0.92
C LYS A 223 -8.84 -2.13 -0.41
N GLN A 224 -10.05 -2.14 0.17
CA GLN A 224 -10.65 -0.95 0.76
C GLN A 224 -9.91 -0.49 2.02
N LEU A 225 -9.55 -1.41 2.92
CA LEU A 225 -8.78 -1.12 4.14
C LEU A 225 -7.35 -0.64 3.84
N HIS A 226 -6.71 -1.15 2.79
CA HIS A 226 -5.37 -0.73 2.38
C HIS A 226 -5.38 0.66 1.70
N THR A 227 -6.39 0.96 0.89
CA THR A 227 -6.48 2.22 0.13
C THR A 227 -7.28 3.31 0.82
N GLY A 228 -7.73 3.10 2.06
CA GLY A 228 -8.55 4.06 2.80
C GLY A 228 -9.90 4.38 2.14
N THR A 229 -10.41 3.52 1.26
CA THR A 229 -11.66 3.77 0.50
C THR A 229 -12.93 3.30 1.21
N TRP A 230 -12.83 2.94 2.50
CA TRP A 230 -13.94 2.43 3.31
C TRP A 230 -14.82 3.53 3.91
N GLY A 231 -14.26 4.71 4.24
CA GLY A 231 -14.97 5.89 4.76
C GLY A 231 -15.07 7.04 3.74
N GLY A 232 -15.14 6.72 2.44
CA GLY A 232 -15.30 7.72 1.39
C GLY A 232 -14.06 8.60 1.17
N TRP A 233 -14.28 9.90 0.90
CA TRP A 233 -13.22 10.86 0.60
C TRP A 233 -12.37 11.21 1.84
N PHE A 234 -12.99 11.34 3.00
CA PHE A 234 -12.31 11.74 4.24
C PHE A 234 -11.21 10.74 4.63
N THR A 235 -11.49 9.44 4.60
CA THR A 235 -10.48 8.42 4.88
C THR A 235 -9.42 8.31 3.79
N ARG A 236 -9.72 8.64 2.52
CA ARG A 236 -8.69 8.72 1.45
C ARG A 236 -7.69 9.85 1.73
N VAL A 237 -8.17 11.04 2.12
CA VAL A 237 -7.31 12.17 2.52
C VAL A 237 -6.44 11.80 3.72
N LEU A 238 -7.00 11.20 4.77
CA LEU A 238 -6.23 10.75 5.93
C LEU A 238 -5.17 9.70 5.57
N TYR A 239 -5.49 8.76 4.68
CA TYR A 239 -4.52 7.76 4.20
C TYR A 239 -3.43 8.39 3.34
N ALA A 240 -3.75 9.38 2.50
CA ALA A 240 -2.76 10.11 1.72
C ALA A 240 -1.81 10.89 2.63
N LEU A 241 -2.33 11.64 3.62
CA LEU A 241 -1.52 12.34 4.61
C LEU A 241 -0.65 11.36 5.43
N ALA A 242 -1.21 10.22 5.86
CA ALA A 242 -0.46 9.21 6.59
C ALA A 242 0.64 8.56 5.74
N ALA A 243 0.39 8.27 4.46
CA ALA A 243 1.39 7.76 3.53
C ALA A 243 2.51 8.77 3.26
N LEU A 244 2.16 10.06 3.10
CA LEU A 244 3.14 11.14 2.96
C LEU A 244 4.03 11.27 4.20
N ILE A 245 3.44 11.30 5.39
CA ILE A 245 4.16 11.26 6.68
C ILE A 245 5.02 9.99 6.76
N GLY A 246 4.48 8.84 6.35
CA GLY A 246 5.17 7.56 6.28
C GLY A 246 6.44 7.59 5.43
N GLY A 247 6.47 8.38 4.36
CA GLY A 247 7.68 8.63 3.54
C GLY A 247 8.73 9.45 4.28
N PHE A 248 8.33 10.46 5.05
CA PHE A 248 9.24 11.31 5.82
C PHE A 248 9.75 10.67 7.12
N LEU A 249 9.07 9.67 7.69
CA LEU A 249 9.50 9.00 8.92
C LEU A 249 10.86 8.28 8.78
N PRO A 250 11.12 7.44 7.76
CA PRO A 250 12.45 6.88 7.54
C PRO A 250 13.53 7.94 7.29
N LEU A 251 13.23 8.97 6.50
CA LEU A 251 14.17 10.04 6.16
C LEU A 251 14.62 10.83 7.41
N SER A 252 13.66 11.24 8.24
CA SER A 252 13.94 11.90 9.54
C SER A 252 14.68 10.97 10.50
N GLY A 253 14.36 9.68 10.53
CA GLY A 253 15.10 8.67 11.30
C GLY A 253 16.57 8.53 10.86
N TYR A 254 16.81 8.51 9.54
CA TYR A 254 18.15 8.41 8.95
C TYR A 254 18.98 9.66 9.24
N TYR A 255 18.39 10.86 9.10
CA TYR A 255 19.01 12.13 9.48
C TYR A 255 19.46 12.14 10.96
N LEU A 256 18.57 11.75 11.88
CA LEU A 256 18.86 11.70 13.32
C LEU A 256 19.99 10.71 13.67
N TRP A 257 20.08 9.59 12.93
CA TRP A 257 21.17 8.63 13.06
C TRP A 257 22.49 9.18 12.52
N TRP A 258 22.48 9.78 11.33
CA TRP A 258 23.65 10.40 10.71
C TRP A 258 24.26 11.49 11.60
N GLN A 259 23.42 12.43 12.05
CA GLN A 259 23.84 13.51 12.94
C GLN A 259 24.38 12.98 14.28
N LYS A 260 23.82 11.87 14.80
CA LYS A 260 24.36 11.21 16.01
C LYS A 260 25.73 10.55 15.76
N ARG A 261 26.03 10.08 14.54
CA ARG A 261 27.37 9.61 14.16
C ARG A 261 28.36 10.78 14.07
N GLN A 262 28.00 11.87 13.40
CA GLN A 262 28.87 13.06 13.29
C GLN A 262 29.20 13.66 14.67
N ALA A 263 28.21 13.81 15.56
CA ALA A 263 28.43 14.29 16.92
C ALA A 263 29.33 13.36 17.77
N LYS A 264 29.39 12.05 17.47
CA LYS A 264 30.35 11.13 18.11
C LYS A 264 31.76 11.29 17.56
N LYS A 265 31.92 11.44 16.23
CA LYS A 265 33.23 11.69 15.61
C LYS A 265 33.86 12.95 16.19
N LEU A 266 33.15 14.07 16.17
CA LEU A 266 33.62 15.36 16.69
C LEU A 266 34.09 15.30 18.16
N ARG A 267 33.44 14.49 19.00
CA ARG A 267 33.86 14.29 20.40
C ARG A 267 35.11 13.43 20.56
N LYS A 268 35.41 12.53 19.61
CA LYS A 268 36.64 11.71 19.57
C LYS A 268 37.81 12.44 18.88
N THR A 269 37.53 13.53 18.16
CA THR A 269 38.58 14.40 17.58
C THR A 269 39.00 15.52 18.53
N LYS A 270 38.22 15.77 19.60
CA LYS A 270 38.45 16.85 20.58
C LYS A 270 38.92 16.38 21.96
N GLY A 271 39.20 15.08 22.12
CA GLY A 271 39.65 14.45 23.36
C GLY A 271 40.04 13.01 23.10
#